data_AF-A0A1S1BPL7-F1
#
_entry.id   AF-A0A1S1BPL7-F1
#
_cell.length_a   1.000
_cell.length_b   1.000
_cell.length_c   1.000
_cell.angle_alpha   90.00
_cell.angle_beta   90.00
_cell.angle_gamma   90.00
#
_symmetry.space_group_name_H-M   'P 1'
#
loop_
_entity.id
_entity.type
_entity.pdbx_description
1 polymer ?
#
loop_
_entity_poly.entity_id
_entity_poly.type
_entity_poly.pdbx_seq_one_letter_code
_entity_poly.pdbx_strand_id
1 'polypeptide(L)'
;MPSISVLQLACGDLSINDPLWLTAQAFVREWFKPGLLASPQSGDLVFKHSAAAFLAYRIFNQLLFPLRVDGGIGLASVTEDLSLDQERARSYAQTVLEQSQLFASSTVLYNADFLEDAIVNTQLLHWADLKAKQSEIQALLTLLYELHYPLYLAEDMQEEEHLVRGIQRIWQAKNKYLAQDEKLAAYQTLDLSAPKAVRYRDIHEELGRSHYYVTGFFKKGYAASIARIAQTSRQNIDYHLQNGRFAWERDTAAALVLQLAREEAAL
;
A
#
# COMPACT_ATOMS: atom_id res chain seq x y z
N MET A 1 -8.62 18.43 -12.50
CA MET A 1 -8.63 19.77 -11.84
C MET A 1 -7.88 19.67 -10.50
N PRO A 2 -7.65 20.71 -9.67
CA PRO A 2 -7.18 20.46 -8.31
C PRO A 2 -8.22 19.59 -7.59
N SER A 3 -7.75 18.65 -6.78
CA SER A 3 -8.53 17.57 -6.16
C SER A 3 -8.02 17.32 -4.75
N ILE A 4 -8.87 16.72 -3.92
CA ILE A 4 -8.50 16.25 -2.59
C ILE A 4 -8.97 14.80 -2.47
N SER A 5 -8.07 13.94 -2.03
CA SER A 5 -8.38 12.55 -1.75
C SER A 5 -8.29 12.26 -0.26
N VAL A 6 -9.28 11.56 0.30
CA VAL A 6 -9.30 11.11 1.69
C VAL A 6 -9.21 9.59 1.71
N LEU A 7 -8.21 9.07 2.40
CA LEU A 7 -8.10 7.65 2.75
C LEU A 7 -8.61 7.42 4.17
N GLN A 8 -9.59 6.56 4.30
CA GLN A 8 -10.04 5.99 5.58
C GLN A 8 -9.71 4.50 5.64
N LEU A 9 -9.41 4.03 6.85
CA LEU A 9 -8.94 2.67 7.08
C LEU A 9 -9.70 2.04 8.25
N ALA A 10 -9.99 0.75 8.13
CA ALA A 10 -10.44 -0.09 9.22
C ALA A 10 -9.52 -1.31 9.35
N CYS A 11 -8.99 -1.55 10.55
CA CYS A 11 -7.99 -2.58 10.78
C CYS A 11 -8.48 -3.65 11.77
N GLY A 12 -9.59 -4.32 11.46
CA GLY A 12 -10.20 -5.33 12.34
C GLY A 12 -10.36 -4.84 13.78
N ASP A 13 -9.89 -5.63 14.76
CA ASP A 13 -9.93 -5.31 16.19
C ASP A 13 -8.74 -4.45 16.68
N LEU A 14 -7.90 -3.94 15.77
CA LEU A 14 -6.74 -3.15 16.15
C LEU A 14 -7.19 -1.77 16.67
N SER A 15 -6.98 -1.54 17.97
CA SER A 15 -7.24 -0.23 18.57
C SER A 15 -6.40 0.86 17.89
N ILE A 16 -6.98 2.04 17.69
CA ILE A 16 -6.28 3.24 17.19
C ILE A 16 -5.10 3.67 18.09
N ASN A 17 -5.05 3.18 19.33
CA ASN A 17 -3.95 3.43 20.26
C ASN A 17 -2.94 2.27 20.32
N ASP A 18 -3.12 1.21 19.52
CA ASP A 18 -2.16 0.09 19.49
C ASP A 18 -0.80 0.56 18.94
N PRO A 19 0.32 0.16 19.57
CA PRO A 19 1.66 0.54 19.11
C PRO A 19 1.94 0.21 17.64
N LEU A 20 1.41 -0.91 17.11
CA LEU A 20 1.59 -1.28 15.72
C LEU A 20 0.90 -0.28 14.79
N TRP A 21 -0.35 0.09 15.12
CA TRP A 21 -1.12 1.08 14.37
C TRP A 21 -0.42 2.43 14.35
N LEU A 22 -0.06 2.94 15.54
CA LEU A 22 0.58 4.26 15.68
C LEU A 22 1.93 4.31 14.93
N THR A 23 2.71 3.24 15.00
CA THR A 23 4.01 3.18 14.31
C THR A 23 3.84 3.10 12.78
N ALA A 24 2.89 2.29 12.30
CA ALA A 24 2.58 2.21 10.87
C ALA A 24 2.06 3.54 10.34
N GLN A 25 1.19 4.21 11.09
CA GLN A 25 0.63 5.51 10.72
C GLN A 25 1.73 6.58 10.66
N ALA A 26 2.61 6.66 11.67
CA ALA A 26 3.73 7.58 11.66
C ALA A 26 4.68 7.33 10.47
N PHE A 27 4.95 6.07 10.15
CA PHE A 27 5.79 5.70 9.01
C PHE A 27 5.19 6.13 7.68
N VAL A 28 3.90 5.84 7.43
CA VAL A 28 3.23 6.24 6.19
C VAL A 28 3.13 7.75 6.09
N ARG A 29 2.83 8.46 7.19
CA ARG A 29 2.78 9.93 7.22
C ARG A 29 4.10 10.57 6.82
N GLU A 30 5.21 10.02 7.31
CA GLU A 30 6.54 10.51 6.95
C GLU A 30 6.84 10.19 5.49
N TRP A 31 6.67 8.93 5.07
CA TRP A 31 7.03 8.52 3.71
C TRP A 31 6.20 9.23 2.62
N PHE A 32 4.92 9.53 2.88
CA PHE A 32 4.03 10.24 1.96
C PHE A 32 3.90 11.74 2.24
N LYS A 33 4.78 12.30 3.09
CA LYS A 33 4.72 13.70 3.50
C LYS A 33 4.62 14.69 2.33
N PRO A 34 5.29 14.52 1.18
CA PRO A 34 5.12 15.41 0.03
C PRO A 34 3.70 15.43 -0.55
N GLY A 35 3.01 14.29 -0.55
CA GLY A 35 1.66 14.13 -1.08
C GLY A 35 0.53 14.43 -0.10
N LEU A 36 0.83 14.59 1.18
CA LEU A 36 -0.17 14.86 2.22
C LEU A 36 -0.54 16.35 2.31
N LEU A 37 -1.85 16.63 2.37
CA LEU A 37 -2.41 17.95 2.61
C LEU A 37 -2.74 18.17 4.09
N ALA A 38 -3.30 17.14 4.72
CA ALA A 38 -3.64 17.15 6.13
C ALA A 38 -3.63 15.73 6.68
N SER A 39 -3.37 15.62 7.98
CA SER A 39 -3.39 14.33 8.67
C SER A 39 -3.90 14.53 10.09
N PRO A 40 -5.22 14.73 10.28
CA PRO A 40 -5.79 14.95 11.60
C PRO A 40 -5.49 13.77 12.54
N GLN A 41 -5.62 13.98 13.84
CA GLN A 41 -5.40 12.92 14.84
C GLN A 41 -6.39 11.75 14.66
N SER A 42 -7.53 12.01 14.01
CA SER A 42 -8.63 11.07 13.77
C SER A 42 -8.40 10.17 12.56
N GLY A 43 -7.33 9.36 12.53
CA GLY A 43 -7.18 8.21 11.61
C GLY A 43 -7.01 8.49 10.10
N ASP A 44 -7.77 9.43 9.54
CA ASP A 44 -7.83 9.81 8.13
C ASP A 44 -6.50 10.38 7.62
N LEU A 45 -6.18 10.07 6.37
CA LEU A 45 -5.09 10.70 5.63
C LEU A 45 -5.64 11.44 4.43
N VAL A 46 -5.30 12.73 4.31
CA VAL A 46 -5.75 13.59 3.22
C VAL A 46 -4.58 13.82 2.26
N PHE A 47 -4.74 13.38 1.02
CA PHE A 47 -3.76 13.44 -0.05
C PHE A 47 -4.16 14.44 -1.13
N LYS A 48 -3.16 14.94 -1.85
CA LYS A 48 -3.35 15.68 -3.11
C LYS A 48 -3.97 14.80 -4.18
N HIS A 49 -3.52 13.54 -4.25
CA HIS A 49 -3.86 12.62 -5.33
C HIS A 49 -4.39 11.28 -4.81
N SER A 50 -5.38 10.75 -5.52
CA SER A 50 -5.98 9.42 -5.26
C SER A 50 -4.97 8.27 -5.44
N ALA A 51 -4.04 8.43 -6.38
CA ALA A 51 -2.94 7.48 -6.60
C ALA A 51 -2.04 7.32 -5.35
N ALA A 52 -1.73 8.43 -4.68
CA ALA A 52 -0.97 8.41 -3.42
C ALA A 52 -1.77 7.76 -2.29
N ALA A 53 -3.07 8.04 -2.19
CA ALA A 53 -3.96 7.40 -1.23
C ALA A 53 -4.00 5.87 -1.41
N PHE A 54 -4.08 5.39 -2.65
CA PHE A 54 -4.02 3.95 -2.96
C PHE A 54 -2.67 3.32 -2.58
N LEU A 55 -1.55 3.96 -2.93
CA LEU A 55 -0.23 3.46 -2.55
C LEU A 55 -0.06 3.45 -1.02
N ALA A 56 -0.55 4.46 -0.31
CA ALA A 56 -0.55 4.49 1.15
C ALA A 56 -1.36 3.33 1.74
N TYR A 57 -2.58 3.07 1.24
CA TYR A 57 -3.37 1.90 1.61
C TYR A 57 -2.60 0.59 1.36
N ARG A 58 -1.99 0.43 0.19
CA ARG A 58 -1.18 -0.76 -0.16
C ARG A 58 -0.04 -0.97 0.84
N ILE A 59 0.64 0.10 1.25
CA ILE A 59 1.69 0.03 2.26
C ILE A 59 1.11 -0.34 3.63
N PHE A 60 0.00 0.27 4.10
CA PHE A 60 -0.66 -0.15 5.34
C PHE A 60 -1.02 -1.64 5.34
N ASN A 61 -1.60 -2.12 4.25
CA ASN A 61 -1.95 -3.53 4.09
C ASN A 61 -0.73 -4.46 4.25
N GLN A 62 0.46 -4.05 3.79
CA GLN A 62 1.71 -4.81 3.96
C GLN A 62 2.29 -4.68 5.38
N LEU A 63 2.28 -3.48 5.94
CA LEU A 63 2.82 -3.18 7.27
C LEU A 63 2.03 -3.92 8.36
N LEU A 64 0.70 -3.97 8.24
CA LEU A 64 -0.19 -4.50 9.28
C LEU A 64 -0.49 -6.00 9.13
N PHE A 65 -0.29 -6.62 7.96
CA PHE A 65 -0.46 -8.07 7.73
C PHE A 65 0.23 -8.93 8.82
N PRO A 66 -0.39 -9.83 9.58
CA PRO A 66 -1.54 -10.64 9.17
C PRO A 66 -2.88 -10.03 9.52
N LEU A 67 -2.91 -8.80 10.04
CA LEU A 67 -4.16 -8.11 10.32
C LEU A 67 -4.86 -7.73 9.01
N ARG A 68 -6.19 -7.87 9.02
CA ARG A 68 -7.05 -7.39 7.95
C ARG A 68 -7.07 -5.86 7.95
N VAL A 69 -6.97 -5.26 6.77
CA VAL A 69 -7.01 -3.81 6.56
C VAL A 69 -7.95 -3.50 5.40
N ASP A 70 -9.10 -2.95 5.72
CA ASP A 70 -10.06 -2.44 4.74
C ASP A 70 -9.88 -0.93 4.57
N GLY A 71 -10.27 -0.41 3.41
CA GLY A 71 -10.03 0.99 3.05
C GLY A 71 -11.15 1.58 2.21
N GLY A 72 -11.33 2.88 2.36
CA GLY A 72 -12.14 3.70 1.46
C GLY A 72 -11.35 4.91 0.99
N ILE A 73 -11.32 5.13 -0.32
CA ILE A 73 -10.71 6.30 -0.95
C ILE A 73 -11.84 7.16 -1.51
N GLY A 74 -12.04 8.33 -0.94
CA GLY A 74 -12.94 9.34 -1.49
C GLY A 74 -12.15 10.41 -2.22
N LEU A 75 -12.62 10.84 -3.38
CA LEU A 75 -12.03 11.95 -4.15
C LEU A 75 -13.09 13.03 -4.37
N ALA A 76 -12.71 14.29 -4.16
CA ALA A 76 -13.54 15.43 -4.51
C ALA A 76 -12.72 16.48 -5.27
N SER A 77 -13.31 17.07 -6.30
CA SER A 77 -12.73 18.24 -6.97
C SER A 77 -12.69 19.43 -6.01
N VAL A 78 -11.61 20.19 -6.04
CA VAL A 78 -11.42 21.40 -5.23
C VAL A 78 -12.15 22.57 -5.87
N THR A 79 -13.03 23.18 -5.09
CA THR A 79 -13.77 24.40 -5.39
C THR A 79 -13.27 25.54 -4.48
N GLU A 80 -14.03 26.64 -4.37
CA GLU A 80 -13.67 27.76 -3.50
C GLU A 80 -13.74 27.40 -2.00
N ASP A 81 -14.52 26.38 -1.61
CA ASP A 81 -14.67 25.93 -0.22
C ASP A 81 -13.98 24.59 0.03
N LEU A 82 -12.69 24.68 0.35
CA LEU A 82 -11.85 23.53 0.71
C LEU A 82 -12.40 22.69 1.87
N SER A 83 -13.14 23.30 2.80
CA SER A 83 -13.67 22.58 3.96
C SER A 83 -14.82 21.68 3.53
N LEU A 84 -15.72 22.21 2.69
CA LEU A 84 -16.82 21.45 2.11
C LEU A 84 -16.32 20.31 1.22
N ASP A 85 -15.28 20.54 0.41
CA ASP A 85 -14.74 19.50 -0.47
C ASP A 85 -14.02 18.39 0.32
N GLN A 86 -13.34 18.72 1.41
CA GLN A 86 -12.79 17.72 2.34
C GLN A 86 -13.88 16.89 3.02
N GLU A 87 -14.98 17.50 3.43
CA GLU A 87 -16.12 16.80 4.02
C GLU A 87 -16.79 15.87 3.00
N ARG A 88 -16.94 16.33 1.76
CA ARG A 88 -17.45 15.50 0.65
C ARG A 88 -16.55 14.29 0.39
N ALA A 89 -15.24 14.50 0.23
CA ALA A 89 -14.29 13.41 0.06
C ALA A 89 -14.31 12.42 1.23
N ARG A 90 -14.45 12.91 2.47
CA ARG A 90 -14.59 12.05 3.65
C ARG A 90 -15.88 11.22 3.62
N SER A 91 -17.01 11.82 3.25
CA SER A 91 -18.30 11.12 3.13
C SER A 91 -18.25 10.03 2.05
N TYR A 92 -17.62 10.31 0.90
CA TYR A 92 -17.39 9.32 -0.14
C TYR A 92 -16.51 8.18 0.34
N ALA A 93 -15.38 8.49 1.00
CA ALA A 93 -14.47 7.49 1.57
C ALA A 93 -15.18 6.58 2.58
N GLN A 94 -16.00 7.15 3.48
CA GLN A 94 -16.74 6.38 4.47
C GLN A 94 -17.72 5.41 3.82
N THR A 95 -18.48 5.87 2.82
CA THR A 95 -19.48 5.06 2.12
C THR A 95 -18.84 3.80 1.52
N VAL A 96 -17.69 3.95 0.87
CA VAL A 96 -17.01 2.80 0.25
C VAL A 96 -16.16 1.99 1.23
N LEU A 97 -15.72 2.58 2.34
CA LEU A 97 -15.12 1.83 3.44
C LEU A 97 -16.12 0.81 4.02
N GLU A 98 -17.34 1.24 4.32
CA GLU A 98 -18.40 0.36 4.83
C GLU A 98 -18.68 -0.81 3.85
N GLN A 99 -18.68 -0.53 2.54
CA GLN A 99 -18.83 -1.58 1.53
C GLN A 99 -17.61 -2.50 1.44
N SER A 100 -16.40 -1.96 1.55
CA SER A 100 -15.15 -2.76 1.49
C SER A 100 -15.07 -3.81 2.61
N GLN A 101 -15.65 -3.50 3.78
CA GLN A 101 -15.71 -4.40 4.93
C GLN A 101 -16.60 -5.63 4.69
N LEU A 102 -17.51 -5.58 3.72
CA LEU A 102 -18.39 -6.71 3.38
C LEU A 102 -17.65 -7.84 2.65
N PHE A 103 -16.47 -7.57 2.09
CA PHE A 103 -15.66 -8.60 1.44
C PHE A 103 -14.96 -9.49 2.48
N ALA A 104 -14.57 -10.70 2.07
CA ALA A 104 -13.93 -11.66 2.98
C ALA A 104 -12.46 -11.31 3.30
N SER A 105 -11.78 -10.63 2.37
CA SER A 105 -10.38 -10.23 2.47
C SER A 105 -10.23 -8.72 2.54
N SER A 106 -9.08 -8.27 3.05
CA SER A 106 -8.67 -6.86 3.01
C SER A 106 -8.92 -6.24 1.64
N THR A 107 -9.80 -5.25 1.58
CA THR A 107 -10.23 -4.61 0.33
C THR A 107 -10.21 -3.11 0.47
N VAL A 108 -9.88 -2.40 -0.62
CA VAL A 108 -10.10 -0.96 -0.73
C VAL A 108 -11.04 -0.69 -1.89
N LEU A 109 -11.93 0.28 -1.70
CA LEU A 109 -12.81 0.79 -2.75
C LEU A 109 -12.63 2.30 -2.89
N TYR A 110 -13.05 2.81 -4.02
CA TYR A 110 -12.88 4.18 -4.45
C TYR A 110 -14.22 4.81 -4.83
N ASN A 111 -14.41 6.09 -4.53
CA ASN A 111 -15.59 6.86 -4.89
C ASN A 111 -15.23 8.33 -5.15
N ALA A 112 -15.54 8.79 -6.36
CA ALA A 112 -15.47 10.18 -6.78
C ALA A 112 -16.82 10.73 -7.25
N ASP A 113 -17.90 9.97 -7.01
CA ASP A 113 -19.24 10.24 -7.53
C ASP A 113 -19.23 10.37 -9.07
N PHE A 114 -18.47 9.48 -9.69
CA PHE A 114 -18.24 9.46 -11.14
C PHE A 114 -18.62 8.11 -11.73
N LEU A 115 -19.12 8.13 -12.97
CA LEU A 115 -19.68 6.93 -13.61
C LEU A 115 -18.62 5.82 -13.77
N GLU A 116 -17.38 6.22 -14.07
CA GLU A 116 -16.26 5.34 -14.31
C GLU A 116 -15.63 4.76 -13.03
N ASP A 117 -16.06 5.17 -11.82
CA ASP A 117 -15.59 4.62 -10.54
C ASP A 117 -15.68 3.08 -10.51
N ALA A 118 -16.70 2.52 -11.18
CA ALA A 118 -16.90 1.08 -11.28
C ALA A 118 -15.71 0.36 -11.99
N ILE A 119 -15.03 1.02 -12.91
CA ILE A 119 -13.85 0.48 -13.63
C ILE A 119 -12.67 0.41 -12.65
N VAL A 120 -12.39 1.50 -11.92
CA VAL A 120 -11.35 1.52 -10.87
C VAL A 120 -11.65 0.47 -9.81
N ASN A 121 -12.88 0.42 -9.32
CA ASN A 121 -13.28 -0.54 -8.30
C ASN A 121 -13.15 -1.99 -8.77
N THR A 122 -13.44 -2.29 -10.03
CA THR A 122 -13.19 -3.62 -10.60
C THR A 122 -11.70 -3.98 -10.57
N GLN A 123 -10.82 -3.03 -10.89
CA GLN A 123 -9.37 -3.23 -10.83
C GLN A 123 -8.86 -3.36 -9.39
N LEU A 124 -9.38 -2.57 -8.45
CA LEU A 124 -9.07 -2.66 -7.02
C LEU A 124 -9.47 -4.03 -6.44
N LEU A 125 -10.66 -4.53 -6.80
CA LEU A 125 -11.13 -5.86 -6.41
C LEU A 125 -10.26 -6.97 -7.02
N HIS A 126 -9.83 -6.82 -8.27
CA HIS A 126 -8.90 -7.77 -8.89
C HIS A 126 -7.54 -7.78 -8.15
N TRP A 127 -7.01 -6.61 -7.80
CA TRP A 127 -5.78 -6.51 -7.02
C TRP A 127 -5.94 -7.13 -5.63
N ALA A 128 -7.07 -6.91 -4.95
CA ALA A 128 -7.38 -7.52 -3.65
C ALA A 128 -7.44 -9.07 -3.76
N ASP A 129 -8.06 -9.61 -4.81
CA ASP A 129 -8.10 -11.05 -5.09
C ASP A 129 -6.70 -11.64 -5.36
N LEU A 130 -5.83 -10.92 -6.08
CA LEU A 130 -4.43 -11.34 -6.28
C LEU A 130 -3.70 -11.45 -4.93
N LYS A 131 -3.91 -10.49 -4.03
CA LYS A 131 -3.33 -10.50 -2.69
C LYS A 131 -3.91 -11.60 -1.80
N ALA A 132 -5.22 -11.81 -1.84
CA ALA A 132 -5.89 -12.86 -1.05
C ALA A 132 -5.43 -14.28 -1.43
N LYS A 133 -4.96 -14.47 -2.66
CA LYS A 133 -4.39 -15.74 -3.15
C LYS A 133 -2.93 -15.96 -2.76
N GLN A 134 -2.25 -14.97 -2.17
CA GLN A 134 -0.90 -15.14 -1.66
C GLN A 134 -0.93 -15.92 -0.34
N SER A 135 0.01 -16.84 -0.17
CA SER A 135 0.24 -17.47 1.13
C SER A 135 0.73 -16.44 2.15
N GLU A 136 0.67 -16.80 3.43
CA GLU A 136 1.04 -15.92 4.54
C GLU A 136 2.50 -15.47 4.42
N ILE A 137 3.40 -16.41 4.08
CA ILE A 137 4.80 -16.13 3.78
C ILE A 137 4.93 -15.20 2.56
N GLN A 138 4.18 -15.41 1.48
CA GLN A 138 4.24 -14.56 0.29
C GLN A 138 3.78 -13.12 0.59
N ALA A 139 2.71 -12.95 1.36
CA ALA A 139 2.25 -11.64 1.81
C ALA A 139 3.34 -10.91 2.63
N LEU A 140 4.01 -11.63 3.54
CA LEU A 140 5.12 -11.11 4.33
C LEU A 140 6.33 -10.70 3.46
N LEU A 141 6.71 -11.55 2.50
CA LEU A 141 7.84 -11.27 1.60
C LEU A 141 7.59 -10.08 0.68
N THR A 142 6.33 -9.70 0.43
CA THR A 142 5.98 -8.49 -0.34
C THR A 142 6.53 -7.23 0.34
N LEU A 143 6.42 -7.13 1.67
CA LEU A 143 6.99 -6.00 2.42
C LEU A 143 8.52 -5.99 2.36
N LEU A 144 9.16 -7.16 2.45
CA LEU A 144 10.62 -7.26 2.35
C LEU A 144 11.13 -6.92 0.95
N TYR A 145 10.35 -7.19 -0.08
CA TYR A 145 10.64 -6.74 -1.44
C TYR A 145 10.54 -5.21 -1.55
N GLU A 146 9.49 -4.62 -0.95
CA GLU A 146 9.26 -3.17 -0.95
C GLU A 146 10.45 -2.38 -0.36
N LEU A 147 11.15 -2.95 0.64
CA LEU A 147 12.39 -2.40 1.20
C LEU A 147 13.50 -2.17 0.17
N HIS A 148 13.48 -2.88 -0.95
CA HIS A 148 14.53 -2.83 -1.96
C HIS A 148 14.09 -2.06 -3.20
N TYR A 149 12.82 -2.21 -3.56
CA TYR A 149 12.27 -1.69 -4.81
C TYR A 149 10.82 -1.26 -4.59
N PRO A 150 10.59 -0.12 -3.91
CA PRO A 150 9.25 0.36 -3.65
C PRO A 150 8.53 0.74 -4.95
N LEU A 151 7.20 0.59 -4.97
CA LEU A 151 6.39 1.34 -5.93
C LEU A 151 6.39 2.80 -5.48
N TYR A 152 7.02 3.66 -6.26
CA TYR A 152 7.37 5.02 -5.86
C TYR A 152 6.73 6.05 -6.79
N LEU A 153 6.16 7.10 -6.19
CA LEU A 153 5.57 8.24 -6.88
C LEU A 153 6.27 9.50 -6.40
N ALA A 154 7.13 10.07 -7.25
CA ALA A 154 8.09 11.10 -6.86
C ALA A 154 7.46 12.38 -6.33
N GLU A 155 6.28 12.73 -6.82
CA GLU A 155 5.56 13.95 -6.39
C GLU A 155 4.92 13.80 -5.00
N ASP A 156 4.62 12.57 -4.58
CA ASP A 156 3.84 12.28 -3.37
C ASP A 156 4.64 11.59 -2.26
N MET A 157 5.79 11.01 -2.58
CA MET A 157 6.59 10.20 -1.68
C MET A 157 8.01 10.74 -1.57
N GLN A 158 8.59 10.69 -0.37
CA GLN A 158 10.00 11.00 -0.18
C GLN A 158 10.89 9.77 -0.36
N GLU A 159 12.06 9.96 -0.95
CA GLU A 159 13.13 8.96 -0.87
C GLU A 159 13.64 8.92 0.56
N GLU A 160 13.42 7.81 1.26
CA GLU A 160 13.57 7.78 2.71
C GLU A 160 14.81 6.99 3.13
N GLU A 161 15.84 7.69 3.61
CA GLU A 161 17.05 7.07 4.16
C GLU A 161 16.75 6.22 5.42
N HIS A 162 15.67 6.51 6.15
CA HIS A 162 15.30 5.81 7.39
C HIS A 162 14.26 4.71 7.22
N LEU A 163 13.95 4.30 5.99
CA LEU A 163 12.91 3.30 5.71
C LEU A 163 13.14 2.00 6.51
N VAL A 164 14.39 1.56 6.59
CA VAL A 164 14.82 0.40 7.37
C VAL A 164 14.54 0.56 8.86
N ARG A 165 14.79 1.74 9.44
CA ARG A 165 14.55 2.01 10.87
C ARG A 165 13.07 2.03 11.20
N GLY A 166 12.25 2.65 10.34
CA GLY A 166 10.80 2.65 10.47
C GLY A 166 10.24 1.23 10.45
N ILE A 167 10.69 0.44 9.47
CA ILE A 167 10.28 -0.96 9.34
C ILE A 167 10.74 -1.82 10.53
N GLN A 168 11.92 -1.56 11.08
CA GLN A 168 12.39 -2.24 12.30
C GLN A 168 11.45 -2.02 13.48
N ARG A 169 11.01 -0.78 13.72
CA ARG A 169 10.04 -0.46 14.79
C ARG A 169 8.70 -1.13 14.54
N ILE A 170 8.22 -1.10 13.30
CA ILE A 170 6.98 -1.78 12.92
C ILE A 170 7.09 -3.28 13.16
N TRP A 171 8.20 -3.91 12.77
CA TRP A 171 8.42 -5.34 12.98
C TRP A 171 8.39 -5.72 14.46
N GLN A 172 9.04 -4.93 15.31
CA GLN A 172 9.01 -5.14 16.78
C GLN A 172 7.58 -5.08 17.33
N ALA A 173 6.79 -4.08 16.92
CA ALA A 173 5.39 -3.95 17.34
C ALA A 173 4.49 -5.09 16.81
N LYS A 174 4.88 -5.67 15.67
CA LYS A 174 4.13 -6.69 14.94
C LYS A 174 4.36 -8.12 15.43
N ASN A 175 5.46 -8.37 16.15
CA ASN A 175 5.87 -9.72 16.58
C ASN A 175 4.77 -10.52 17.29
N LYS A 176 3.95 -9.88 18.12
CA LYS A 176 2.84 -10.55 18.83
C LYS A 176 1.78 -11.13 17.88
N TYR A 177 1.59 -10.53 16.70
CA TYR A 177 0.64 -11.01 15.69
C TYR A 177 1.25 -12.10 14.81
N LEU A 178 2.54 -11.99 14.47
CA LEU A 178 3.26 -13.04 13.74
C LEU A 178 3.31 -14.34 14.55
N ALA A 179 3.42 -14.25 15.87
CA ALA A 179 3.45 -15.41 16.77
C ALA A 179 2.14 -16.21 16.82
N GLN A 180 1.02 -15.65 16.35
CA GLN A 180 -0.27 -16.32 16.34
C GLN A 180 -0.45 -17.25 15.14
N ASP A 181 0.41 -17.11 14.13
CA ASP A 181 0.40 -17.92 12.92
C ASP A 181 1.66 -18.80 12.85
N GLU A 182 1.47 -20.12 12.82
CA GLU A 182 2.55 -21.11 12.84
C GLU A 182 3.53 -20.93 11.67
N LYS A 183 3.03 -20.55 10.48
CA LYS A 183 3.87 -20.33 9.30
C LYS A 183 4.68 -19.04 9.39
N LEU A 184 4.15 -18.03 10.09
CA LEU A 184 4.81 -16.74 10.27
C LEU A 184 5.71 -16.68 11.50
N ALA A 185 5.57 -17.61 12.44
CA ALA A 185 6.38 -17.66 13.66
C ALA A 185 7.89 -17.68 13.36
N ALA A 186 8.31 -18.33 12.26
CA ALA A 186 9.70 -18.36 11.83
C ALA A 186 10.27 -16.98 11.38
N TYR A 187 9.40 -15.98 11.16
CA TYR A 187 9.77 -14.64 10.67
C TYR A 187 9.67 -13.55 11.76
N GLN A 188 9.52 -13.93 13.04
CA GLN A 188 9.52 -12.99 14.18
C GLN A 188 10.82 -12.21 14.32
N THR A 189 11.93 -12.78 13.86
CA THR A 189 13.24 -12.16 13.87
C THR A 189 13.71 -11.93 12.44
N LEU A 190 14.01 -10.68 12.11
CA LEU A 190 14.62 -10.32 10.84
C LEU A 190 15.96 -9.65 11.07
N ASP A 191 16.92 -9.94 10.18
CA ASP A 191 18.16 -9.17 10.07
C ASP A 191 17.99 -8.00 9.11
N LEU A 192 17.43 -6.90 9.62
CA LEU A 192 17.26 -5.65 8.87
C LEU A 192 18.56 -4.84 8.73
N SER A 193 19.72 -5.36 9.15
CA SER A 193 21.02 -4.72 8.91
C SER A 193 21.57 -5.01 7.51
N ALA A 194 20.99 -5.98 6.80
CA ALA A 194 21.49 -6.50 5.52
C ALA A 194 20.73 -6.11 4.22
N PRO A 195 19.80 -5.12 4.16
CA PRO A 195 19.14 -4.79 2.90
C PRO A 195 20.13 -4.23 1.88
N LYS A 196 19.85 -4.42 0.57
CA LYS A 196 20.58 -3.68 -0.47
C LYS A 196 20.11 -2.22 -0.46
N ALA A 197 20.93 -1.34 -1.05
CA ALA A 197 20.52 0.03 -1.33
C ALA A 197 19.16 0.04 -2.07
N VAL A 198 18.23 0.83 -1.53
CA VAL A 198 16.90 1.02 -2.10
C VAL A 198 17.05 1.69 -3.46
N ARG A 199 16.23 1.28 -4.42
CA ARG A 199 16.16 1.92 -5.73
C ARG A 199 14.81 2.56 -5.89
N TYR A 200 14.76 3.87 -5.67
CA TYR A 200 13.61 4.69 -6.01
C TYR A 200 13.61 4.97 -7.51
N ARG A 201 12.47 4.68 -8.13
CA ARG A 201 12.22 4.89 -9.54
C ARG A 201 10.76 5.24 -9.67
N ASP A 202 10.50 6.40 -10.24
CA ASP A 202 9.14 6.89 -10.40
C ASP A 202 8.36 5.98 -11.36
N ILE A 203 7.10 5.69 -11.00
CA ILE A 203 6.24 4.80 -11.79
C ILE A 203 6.06 5.32 -13.23
N HIS A 204 5.97 6.63 -13.43
CA HIS A 204 5.80 7.22 -14.76
C HIS A 204 7.08 7.12 -15.60
N GLU A 205 8.26 7.21 -14.97
CA GLU A 205 9.55 7.02 -15.64
C GLU A 205 9.81 5.57 -16.05
N GLU A 206 9.36 4.61 -15.25
CA GLU A 206 9.56 3.19 -15.51
C GLU A 206 8.62 2.60 -16.56
N LEU A 207 7.55 3.32 -16.90
CA LEU A 207 6.54 2.81 -17.82
C LEU A 207 7.14 2.53 -19.20
N GLY A 208 7.21 1.24 -19.55
CA GLY A 208 7.69 0.81 -20.86
C GLY A 208 6.70 1.16 -21.97
N ARG A 209 7.09 2.03 -22.90
CA ARG A 209 6.27 2.40 -24.08
C ARG A 209 6.12 1.27 -25.12
N SER A 210 6.87 0.18 -24.99
CA SER A 210 6.92 -0.92 -25.94
C SER A 210 5.93 -2.06 -25.64
N HIS A 211 5.13 -1.96 -24.58
CA HIS A 211 4.18 -2.99 -24.17
C HIS A 211 2.75 -2.43 -24.20
N TYR A 212 1.78 -3.29 -24.51
CA TYR A 212 0.35 -2.94 -24.56
C TYR A 212 -0.35 -3.01 -23.20
N TYR A 213 0.37 -3.42 -22.16
CA TYR A 213 -0.11 -3.50 -20.79
C TYR A 213 1.03 -3.09 -19.84
N VAL A 214 0.67 -2.68 -18.63
CA VAL A 214 1.64 -2.27 -17.60
C VAL A 214 2.43 -3.48 -17.16
N THR A 215 3.76 -3.42 -17.29
CA THR A 215 4.63 -4.49 -16.84
C THR A 215 6.03 -4.02 -16.49
N GLY A 216 6.77 -4.85 -15.77
CA GLY A 216 8.18 -4.64 -15.46
C GLY A 216 8.42 -4.06 -14.07
N PHE A 217 7.39 -3.96 -13.22
CA PHE A 217 7.52 -3.40 -11.87
C PHE A 217 8.08 -4.40 -10.85
N PHE A 218 8.22 -5.67 -11.24
CA PHE A 218 8.97 -6.67 -10.48
C PHE A 218 10.37 -6.90 -11.08
N LYS A 219 11.41 -6.59 -10.30
CA LYS A 219 12.81 -6.77 -10.68
C LYS A 219 13.40 -7.98 -9.95
N LYS A 220 14.10 -8.81 -10.71
CA LYS A 220 14.85 -9.96 -10.18
C LYS A 220 16.11 -9.48 -9.44
N GLY A 221 16.69 -10.37 -8.63
CA GLY A 221 17.99 -10.14 -7.98
C GLY A 221 17.93 -9.70 -6.52
N TYR A 222 16.74 -9.64 -5.91
CA TYR A 222 16.57 -9.35 -4.48
C TYR A 222 16.42 -10.58 -3.59
N ALA A 223 16.21 -11.78 -4.17
CA ALA A 223 15.99 -13.01 -3.40
C ALA A 223 17.11 -13.32 -2.39
N ALA A 224 18.38 -13.18 -2.78
CA ALA A 224 19.50 -13.38 -1.87
C ALA A 224 19.56 -12.36 -0.72
N SER A 225 19.09 -11.12 -0.95
CA SER A 225 19.04 -10.10 0.09
C SER A 225 17.91 -10.39 1.08
N ILE A 226 16.71 -10.65 0.54
CA ILE A 226 15.53 -11.03 1.32
C ILE A 226 15.80 -12.31 2.13
N ALA A 227 16.50 -13.28 1.56
CA ALA A 227 16.87 -14.52 2.25
C ALA A 227 17.76 -14.27 3.48
N ARG A 228 18.71 -13.33 3.39
CA ARG A 228 19.53 -12.93 4.55
C ARG A 228 18.68 -12.25 5.62
N ILE A 229 17.83 -11.30 5.23
CA ILE A 229 16.92 -10.59 6.14
C ILE A 229 16.00 -11.59 6.86
N ALA A 230 15.40 -12.52 6.12
CA ALA A 230 14.49 -13.53 6.63
C ALA A 230 15.19 -14.78 7.21
N GLN A 231 16.52 -14.80 7.26
CA GLN A 231 17.33 -15.90 7.78
C GLN A 231 16.96 -17.28 7.21
N THR A 232 16.72 -17.34 5.91
CA THR A 232 16.30 -18.55 5.19
C THR A 232 17.13 -18.76 3.92
N SER A 233 16.88 -19.84 3.19
CA SER A 233 17.61 -20.11 1.94
C SER A 233 17.11 -19.22 0.79
N ARG A 234 18.02 -18.86 -0.11
CA ARG A 234 17.67 -18.16 -1.35
C ARG A 234 16.65 -18.95 -2.17
N GLN A 235 16.80 -20.28 -2.26
CA GLN A 235 15.91 -21.16 -3.01
C GLN A 235 14.48 -21.09 -2.48
N ASN A 236 14.32 -21.03 -1.16
CA ASN A 236 13.01 -20.85 -0.52
C ASN A 236 12.37 -19.51 -0.90
N ILE A 237 13.14 -18.42 -0.85
CA ILE A 237 12.64 -17.10 -1.28
C ILE A 237 12.29 -17.09 -2.78
N ASP A 238 13.18 -17.62 -3.63
CA ASP A 238 12.94 -17.70 -5.08
C ASP A 238 11.64 -18.48 -5.39
N TYR A 239 11.40 -19.59 -4.68
CA TYR A 239 10.15 -20.36 -4.80
C TYR A 239 8.92 -19.51 -4.48
N HIS A 240 8.93 -18.78 -3.35
CA HIS A 240 7.79 -17.95 -2.95
C HIS A 240 7.56 -16.76 -3.88
N LEU A 241 8.63 -16.07 -4.31
CA LEU A 241 8.53 -14.94 -5.23
C LEU A 241 7.99 -15.35 -6.61
N GLN A 242 8.37 -16.53 -7.11
CA GLN A 242 7.89 -17.05 -8.40
C GLN A 242 6.43 -17.49 -8.33
N ASN A 243 6.04 -18.19 -7.27
CA ASN A 243 4.68 -18.76 -7.16
C ASN A 243 3.66 -17.80 -6.56
N GLY A 244 4.09 -16.70 -5.91
CA GLY A 244 3.21 -15.76 -5.20
C GLY A 244 2.63 -14.64 -6.05
N ARG A 245 2.70 -14.75 -7.38
CA ARG A 245 2.18 -13.74 -8.33
C ARG A 245 2.68 -12.31 -8.08
N PHE A 246 3.89 -12.14 -7.54
CA PHE A 246 4.46 -10.84 -7.18
C PHE A 246 4.54 -9.89 -8.38
N ALA A 247 4.95 -10.40 -9.54
CA ALA A 247 4.99 -9.60 -10.76
C ALA A 247 3.61 -9.07 -11.14
N TRP A 248 2.60 -9.94 -11.14
CA TRP A 248 1.22 -9.57 -11.45
C TRP A 248 0.63 -8.58 -10.43
N GLU A 249 0.84 -8.79 -9.13
CA GLU A 249 0.38 -7.84 -8.10
C GLU A 249 0.98 -6.45 -8.32
N ARG A 250 2.30 -6.37 -8.54
CA ARG A 250 2.99 -5.09 -8.69
C ARG A 250 2.64 -4.38 -10.00
N ASP A 251 2.56 -5.12 -11.09
CA ASP A 251 2.16 -4.59 -12.39
C ASP A 251 0.71 -4.08 -12.33
N THR A 252 -0.18 -4.77 -11.61
CA THR A 252 -1.57 -4.34 -11.37
C THR A 252 -1.63 -3.10 -10.48
N ALA A 253 -0.85 -3.05 -9.40
CA ALA A 253 -0.78 -1.88 -8.53
C ALA A 253 -0.25 -0.64 -9.26
N ALA A 254 0.76 -0.79 -10.12
CA ALA A 254 1.24 0.29 -10.98
C ALA A 254 0.18 0.72 -12.01
N ALA A 255 -0.59 -0.21 -12.58
CA ALA A 255 -1.70 0.13 -13.47
C ALA A 255 -2.79 0.92 -12.76
N LEU A 256 -3.13 0.56 -11.52
CA LEU A 256 -4.08 1.26 -10.67
C LEU A 256 -3.66 2.70 -10.40
N VAL A 257 -2.37 2.95 -10.11
CA VAL A 257 -1.82 4.30 -9.97
C VAL A 257 -2.08 5.15 -11.22
N LEU A 258 -1.83 4.59 -12.40
CA LEU A 258 -2.05 5.31 -13.67
C LEU A 258 -3.54 5.53 -13.96
N GLN A 259 -4.38 4.55 -13.65
CA GLN A 259 -5.83 4.65 -13.84
C GLN A 259 -6.42 5.73 -12.92
N LEU A 260 -6.06 5.73 -11.64
CA LEU A 260 -6.50 6.74 -10.67
C LEU A 260 -6.08 8.15 -11.11
N ALA A 261 -4.81 8.33 -11.52
CA ALA A 261 -4.34 9.61 -12.04
C ALA A 261 -5.09 10.07 -13.30
N ARG A 262 -5.45 9.13 -14.19
CA ARG A 262 -6.23 9.43 -15.40
C ARG A 262 -7.67 9.83 -15.06
N GLU A 263 -8.29 9.15 -14.12
CA GLU A 263 -9.66 9.42 -13.68
C GLU A 263 -9.75 10.78 -12.98
N GLU A 264 -8.82 11.05 -12.07
CA GLU A 264 -8.68 12.34 -11.41
C GLU A 264 -8.45 13.50 -12.39
N ALA A 265 -7.74 13.26 -13.50
CA ALA A 265 -7.55 14.24 -14.55
C ALA A 265 -8.81 14.46 -15.42
N ALA A 266 -9.73 13.50 -15.46
CA ALA A 266 -10.99 13.58 -16.19
C ALA A 266 -12.11 14.32 -15.42
N LEU A 267 -11.94 14.45 -14.09
CA LEU A 267 -12.79 15.22 -13.18
C LEU A 267 -12.44 16.72 -13.17
#